data_AF-A0A537U2Z6-F1
#
_entry.id   AF-A0A537U2Z6-F1
#
_cell.length_a   1.000
_cell.length_b   1.000
_cell.length_c   1.000
_cell.angle_alpha   90.00
_cell.angle_beta   90.00
_cell.angle_gamma   90.00
#
_symmetry.space_group_name_H-M   'P 1'
#
loop_
_entity.id
_entity.type
_entity.pdbx_description
1 polymer ?
#
loop_
_entity_poly.entity_id
_entity_poly.type
_entity_poly.pdbx_seq_one_letter_code
_entity_poly.pdbx_strand_id
1 'polypeptide(L)'
;MCRWIAYRGETIPLEQYVTAPAHSLVVQSQRSLESTAATNGDGFGMGWYGEHPEPGLYREVRPAWSDENLRYLCRHIQSHLIPDEFYGSRIGTTDSEAVFLAILGAGGDKDPVGATARVLTSLTEMVSSKGYHEPLRFTAALANGRDLYAFRYAANDEANSLYYRASGDNVVIVSEPLDANHAHWKPVPRGHAIVAREGERLALEPFLAKQQVAAE
;
A
#
# COMPACT_ATOMS: atom_id res chain seq x y z
N MET A 1 -6.72 -8.36 6.26
CA MET A 1 -5.95 -7.24 5.67
C MET A 1 -4.49 -7.47 6.04
N CYS A 2 -3.57 -7.42 5.07
CA CYS A 2 -2.13 -7.51 5.35
C CYS A 2 -1.68 -6.47 6.40
N ARG A 3 -0.58 -6.76 7.09
CA ARG A 3 0.08 -5.82 8.01
C ARG A 3 1.33 -5.28 7.33
N TRP A 4 1.54 -3.98 7.40
CA TRP A 4 2.70 -3.35 6.79
C TRP A 4 3.12 -2.08 7.51
N ILE A 5 4.37 -1.71 7.28
CA ILE A 5 4.99 -0.47 7.75
C ILE A 5 5.77 0.18 6.60
N ALA A 6 5.73 1.50 6.54
CA ALA A 6 6.62 2.31 5.72
C ALA A 6 7.29 3.37 6.57
N TYR A 7 8.57 3.64 6.28
CA TYR A 7 9.40 4.56 7.04
C TYR A 7 10.20 5.46 6.08
N ARG A 8 10.29 6.74 6.43
CA ARG A 8 11.17 7.74 5.82
C ARG A 8 11.85 8.52 6.95
N GLY A 9 13.16 8.73 6.90
CA GLY A 9 13.87 9.49 7.92
C GLY A 9 15.35 9.15 7.98
N GLU A 10 15.93 9.29 9.16
CA GLU A 10 17.32 8.90 9.43
C GLU A 10 17.55 7.41 9.16
N THR A 11 18.79 7.04 8.83
CA THR A 11 19.12 5.61 8.68
C THR A 11 19.08 4.92 10.04
N ILE A 12 18.12 4.01 10.21
CA ILE A 12 17.95 3.24 11.44
C ILE A 12 17.85 1.74 11.17
N PRO A 13 18.23 0.88 12.13
CA PRO A 13 18.04 -0.55 12.02
C PRO A 13 16.56 -0.93 11.86
N LEU A 14 16.23 -1.75 10.86
CA LEU A 14 14.85 -2.19 10.60
C LEU A 14 14.24 -2.99 11.76
N GLU A 15 15.07 -3.62 12.60
CA GLU A 15 14.62 -4.32 13.81
C GLU A 15 13.77 -3.44 14.73
N GLN A 16 14.02 -2.12 14.76
CA GLN A 16 13.29 -1.16 15.59
C GLN A 16 11.80 -1.12 15.27
N TYR A 17 11.38 -1.57 14.10
CA TYR A 17 9.99 -1.59 13.67
C TYR A 17 9.48 -3.00 13.33
N VAL A 18 10.35 -3.86 12.80
CA VAL A 18 9.93 -5.16 12.27
C VAL A 18 9.83 -6.22 13.37
N THR A 19 10.73 -6.21 14.37
CA THR A 19 10.86 -7.30 15.34
C THR A 19 10.88 -6.84 16.80
N ALA A 20 11.53 -5.72 17.11
CA ALA A 20 11.75 -5.25 18.48
C ALA A 20 10.50 -4.72 19.21
N PRO A 21 9.54 -4.03 18.57
CA PRO A 21 8.35 -3.55 19.28
C PRO A 21 7.53 -4.67 19.92
N ALA A 22 6.91 -4.39 21.07
CA ALA A 22 6.06 -5.36 21.75
C ALA A 22 4.87 -5.82 20.88
N HIS A 23 4.37 -4.94 19.99
CA HIS A 23 3.37 -5.25 18.97
C HIS A 23 3.94 -5.11 17.56
N SER A 24 5.12 -5.69 17.35
CA SER A 24 5.88 -5.65 16.09
C SER A 24 5.13 -6.28 14.91
N LEU A 25 5.62 -6.04 13.69
CA LEU A 25 5.05 -6.63 12.48
C LEU A 25 5.00 -8.16 12.53
N VAL A 26 5.98 -8.80 13.20
CA VAL A 26 6.00 -10.25 13.46
C VAL A 26 4.88 -10.68 14.41
N VAL A 27 4.59 -9.89 15.45
CA VAL A 27 3.47 -10.19 16.36
C VAL A 27 2.13 -10.00 15.64
N GLN A 28 2.00 -8.92 14.86
CA GLN A 28 0.79 -8.63 14.09
C GLN A 28 0.51 -9.67 12.99
N SER A 29 1.55 -10.33 12.45
CA SER A 29 1.34 -11.43 11.50
C SER A 29 0.70 -12.66 12.17
N GLN A 30 0.82 -12.81 13.49
CA GLN A 30 0.20 -13.90 14.25
C GLN A 30 -1.11 -13.48 14.91
N ARG A 31 -1.19 -12.23 15.38
CA ARG A 31 -2.26 -11.68 16.22
C ARG A 31 -2.53 -10.20 15.89
N SER A 32 -3.15 -9.94 14.75
CA SER A 32 -3.58 -8.58 14.40
C SER A 32 -4.82 -8.17 15.18
N LEU A 33 -4.86 -6.91 15.65
CA LEU A 33 -6.02 -6.32 16.33
C LEU A 33 -6.93 -5.56 15.36
N GLU A 34 -6.39 -5.07 14.25
CA GLU A 34 -7.08 -4.21 13.27
C GLU A 34 -7.34 -4.94 11.94
N SER A 35 -7.41 -6.28 11.94
CA SER A 35 -7.67 -7.11 10.76
C SER A 35 -8.86 -8.04 11.01
N THR A 36 -9.62 -8.30 9.94
CA THR A 36 -10.71 -9.30 9.96
C THR A 36 -10.20 -10.73 10.18
N ALA A 37 -8.95 -11.00 9.83
CA ALA A 37 -8.26 -12.26 10.11
C ALA A 37 -7.17 -12.03 11.16
N ALA A 38 -7.13 -12.89 12.18
CA ALA A 38 -6.17 -12.79 13.28
C ALA A 38 -4.71 -13.04 12.83
N THR A 39 -4.51 -13.84 11.79
CA THR A 39 -3.20 -14.28 11.30
C THR A 39 -3.02 -13.89 9.83
N ASN A 40 -1.81 -13.43 9.48
CA ASN A 40 -1.35 -13.08 8.13
C ASN A 40 -0.13 -13.98 7.82
N GLY A 41 -0.37 -15.16 7.23
CA GLY A 41 0.64 -16.22 7.06
C GLY A 41 1.10 -16.49 5.63
N ASP A 42 0.54 -15.78 4.64
CA ASP A 42 0.63 -16.13 3.21
C ASP A 42 1.88 -15.56 2.50
N GLY A 43 2.96 -15.34 3.26
CA GLY A 43 4.22 -14.78 2.78
C GLY A 43 4.52 -13.38 3.35
N PHE A 44 5.73 -12.89 3.12
CA PHE A 44 6.13 -11.54 3.51
C PHE A 44 7.15 -10.95 2.53
N GLY A 45 7.26 -9.62 2.55
CA GLY A 45 8.21 -8.90 1.74
C GLY A 45 8.76 -7.68 2.47
N MET A 46 9.93 -7.24 2.05
CA MET A 46 10.61 -6.07 2.55
C MET A 46 11.31 -5.35 1.40
N GLY A 47 11.16 -4.04 1.34
CA GLY A 47 11.89 -3.16 0.42
C GLY A 47 12.60 -2.08 1.20
N TRP A 48 13.81 -1.72 0.77
CA TRP A 48 14.59 -0.63 1.38
C TRP A 48 15.44 0.07 0.34
N TYR A 49 15.77 1.34 0.60
CA TYR A 49 16.74 2.09 -0.18
C TYR A 49 18.03 2.19 0.62
N GLY A 50 19.17 1.95 -0.03
CA GLY A 50 20.49 1.93 0.59
C GLY A 50 21.50 2.71 -0.24
N GLU A 51 22.71 2.19 -0.39
CA GLU A 51 23.78 2.86 -1.16
C GLU A 51 23.53 2.86 -2.68
N HIS A 52 22.66 1.99 -3.18
CA HIS A 52 22.33 1.87 -4.59
C HIS A 52 21.07 2.66 -4.96
N PRO A 53 20.97 3.19 -6.20
CA PRO A 53 19.78 3.91 -6.65
C PRO A 53 18.55 3.00 -6.79
N GLU A 54 18.75 1.70 -7.03
CA GLU A 54 17.70 0.70 -7.01
C GLU A 54 17.38 0.23 -5.57
N PRO A 55 16.10 -0.02 -5.23
CA PRO A 55 15.76 -0.56 -3.92
C PRO A 55 16.24 -2.00 -3.76
N GLY A 56 16.75 -2.31 -2.56
CA GLY A 56 16.89 -3.68 -2.09
C GLY A 56 15.51 -4.29 -1.88
N LEU A 57 15.33 -5.55 -2.31
CA LEU A 57 14.06 -6.25 -2.24
C LEU A 57 14.29 -7.66 -1.69
N TYR A 58 13.56 -8.00 -0.63
CA TYR A 58 13.45 -9.35 -0.11
C TYR A 58 11.99 -9.79 -0.16
N ARG A 59 11.73 -10.99 -0.70
CA ARG A 59 10.38 -11.56 -0.78
C ARG A 59 10.48 -13.03 -0.44
N GLU A 60 9.62 -13.52 0.44
CA GLU A 60 9.48 -14.92 0.79
C GLU A 60 8.03 -15.33 0.59
N VAL A 61 7.85 -16.33 -0.26
CA VAL A 61 6.56 -16.84 -0.71
C VAL A 61 6.59 -18.33 -0.50
N ARG A 62 6.12 -18.85 0.62
CA ARG A 62 5.52 -20.19 0.52
C ARG A 62 4.29 -20.07 -0.43
N PRO A 63 4.04 -21.01 -1.35
CA PRO A 63 4.43 -20.64 -2.71
C PRO A 63 3.44 -20.76 -3.88
N ALA A 64 3.70 -19.95 -4.92
CA ALA A 64 3.15 -20.06 -6.27
C ALA A 64 3.71 -21.25 -7.11
N TRP A 65 4.69 -22.01 -6.62
CA TRP A 65 5.40 -23.06 -7.38
C TRP A 65 4.76 -24.45 -7.34
N SER A 66 3.46 -24.57 -7.09
CA SER A 66 2.69 -25.77 -7.47
C SER A 66 1.91 -25.61 -8.78
N ASP A 67 2.00 -24.45 -9.45
CA ASP A 67 1.21 -24.16 -10.65
C ASP A 67 2.10 -23.77 -11.84
N GLU A 68 2.49 -24.78 -12.61
CA GLU A 68 3.24 -24.63 -13.86
C GLU A 68 2.42 -23.93 -14.97
N ASN A 69 1.09 -23.81 -14.83
CA ASN A 69 0.23 -23.18 -15.84
C ASN A 69 0.17 -21.65 -15.71
N LEU A 70 0.50 -21.11 -14.53
CA LEU A 70 0.32 -19.69 -14.20
C LEU A 70 1.16 -18.75 -15.09
N ARG A 71 2.41 -19.13 -15.39
CA ARG A 71 3.27 -18.39 -16.36
C ARG A 71 2.69 -18.37 -17.77
N TYR A 72 1.98 -19.42 -18.17
CA TYR A 72 1.37 -19.52 -19.51
C TYR A 72 0.09 -18.68 -19.60
N LEU A 73 -0.72 -18.65 -18.53
CA LEU A 73 -1.94 -17.84 -18.44
C LEU A 73 -1.64 -16.33 -18.43
N CYS A 74 -0.65 -15.88 -17.64
CA CYS A 74 -0.24 -14.48 -17.60
C CYS A 74 0.39 -13.97 -18.91
N ARG A 75 0.67 -14.84 -19.89
CA ARG A 75 1.08 -14.43 -21.24
C ARG A 75 -0.09 -14.08 -22.17
N HIS A 76 -1.31 -14.45 -21.81
CA HIS A 76 -2.49 -14.37 -22.68
C HIS A 76 -3.63 -13.50 -22.13
N ILE A 77 -3.53 -12.99 -20.90
CA ILE A 77 -4.60 -12.22 -20.23
C ILE A 77 -4.29 -10.72 -20.26
N GLN A 78 -4.74 -9.99 -21.28
CA GLN A 78 -4.51 -8.54 -21.39
C GLN A 78 -5.46 -7.75 -20.47
N SER A 79 -4.93 -6.73 -19.78
CA SER A 79 -5.71 -5.74 -19.03
C SER A 79 -5.34 -4.35 -19.51
N HIS A 80 -6.32 -3.57 -19.97
CA HIS A 80 -6.11 -2.23 -20.51
C HIS A 80 -5.64 -1.19 -19.47
N LEU A 81 -5.60 -1.55 -18.18
CA LEU A 81 -5.11 -0.69 -17.10
C LEU A 81 -3.60 -0.77 -16.90
N ILE A 82 -2.93 -1.78 -17.45
CA ILE A 82 -1.48 -1.95 -17.36
C ILE A 82 -0.92 -1.72 -18.76
N PRO A 83 -0.16 -0.64 -19.01
CA PRO A 83 0.47 -0.43 -20.30
C PRO A 83 1.42 -1.56 -20.68
N ASP A 84 1.55 -1.84 -21.98
CA ASP A 84 2.36 -2.96 -22.51
C ASP A 84 3.82 -2.93 -21.99
N GLU A 85 4.39 -1.74 -21.80
CA GLU A 85 5.75 -1.55 -21.27
C GLU A 85 5.94 -2.05 -19.83
N PHE A 86 4.87 -2.04 -19.03
CA PHE A 86 4.88 -2.52 -17.64
C PHE A 86 4.33 -3.94 -17.50
N TYR A 87 3.64 -4.46 -18.52
CA TYR A 87 3.04 -5.79 -18.49
C TYR A 87 4.09 -6.89 -18.32
N GLY A 88 5.28 -6.73 -18.93
CA GLY A 88 6.40 -7.66 -18.78
C GLY A 88 7.00 -7.71 -17.36
N SER A 89 6.69 -6.72 -16.52
CA SER A 89 7.13 -6.63 -15.12
C SER A 89 6.14 -7.26 -14.13
N ARG A 90 5.00 -7.77 -14.62
CA ARG A 90 4.04 -8.52 -13.79
C ARG A 90 4.58 -9.91 -13.51
N ILE A 91 4.94 -10.17 -12.26
CA ILE A 91 5.55 -11.43 -11.82
C ILE A 91 4.53 -12.31 -11.07
N GLY A 92 3.60 -11.69 -10.35
CA GLY A 92 2.54 -12.35 -9.60
C GLY A 92 1.14 -12.15 -10.20
N THR A 93 0.14 -12.55 -9.41
CA THR A 93 -1.27 -12.52 -9.79
C THR A 93 -2.13 -11.73 -8.82
N THR A 94 -1.51 -11.04 -7.86
CA THR A 94 -2.26 -10.23 -6.89
C THR A 94 -2.86 -9.02 -7.57
N ASP A 95 -4.02 -8.61 -7.08
CA ASP A 95 -4.63 -7.32 -7.41
C ASP A 95 -3.67 -6.16 -7.07
N SER A 96 -2.95 -6.26 -5.96
CA SER A 96 -2.02 -5.24 -5.46
C SER A 96 -0.88 -4.97 -6.44
N GLU A 97 -0.31 -6.01 -7.07
CA GLU A 97 0.70 -5.84 -8.11
C GLU A 97 0.10 -5.24 -9.39
N ALA A 98 -1.07 -5.71 -9.80
CA ALA A 98 -1.77 -5.17 -10.97
C ALA A 98 -2.10 -3.68 -10.79
N VAL A 99 -2.57 -3.28 -9.61
CA VAL A 99 -2.84 -1.89 -9.25
C VAL A 99 -1.56 -1.08 -9.20
N PHE A 100 -0.47 -1.61 -8.62
CA PHE A 100 0.82 -0.92 -8.62
C PHE A 100 1.35 -0.66 -10.04
N LEU A 101 1.30 -1.65 -10.93
CA LEU A 101 1.71 -1.49 -12.32
C LEU A 101 0.80 -0.52 -13.09
N ALA A 102 -0.50 -0.50 -12.79
CA ALA A 102 -1.42 0.50 -13.33
C ALA A 102 -1.08 1.92 -12.85
N ILE A 103 -0.69 2.08 -11.59
CA ILE A 103 -0.24 3.38 -11.03
C ILE A 103 1.03 3.85 -11.73
N LEU A 104 2.01 2.95 -11.92
CA LEU A 104 3.22 3.26 -12.69
C LEU A 104 2.87 3.67 -14.13
N GLY A 105 2.00 2.90 -14.79
CA GLY A 105 1.49 3.20 -16.13
C GLY A 105 0.75 4.53 -16.24
N ALA A 106 0.11 4.97 -15.16
CA ALA A 106 -0.54 6.27 -15.05
C ALA A 106 0.42 7.43 -14.70
N GLY A 107 1.73 7.19 -14.68
CA GLY A 107 2.76 8.19 -14.38
C GLY A 107 3.09 8.32 -12.90
N GLY A 108 2.94 7.24 -12.12
CA GLY A 108 3.20 7.23 -10.68
C GLY A 108 4.64 7.52 -10.27
N ASP A 109 5.59 7.45 -11.21
CA ASP A 109 6.98 7.89 -11.04
C ASP A 109 7.13 9.42 -10.96
N LYS A 110 6.22 10.16 -11.60
CA LYS A 110 6.23 11.64 -11.70
C LYS A 110 5.17 12.30 -10.83
N ASP A 111 3.98 11.70 -10.77
CA ASP A 111 2.81 12.19 -10.04
C ASP A 111 2.20 11.03 -9.23
N PRO A 112 2.83 10.59 -8.13
CA PRO A 112 2.38 9.43 -7.35
C PRO A 112 0.93 9.57 -6.86
N VAL A 113 0.55 10.77 -6.41
CA VAL A 113 -0.80 11.04 -5.87
C VAL A 113 -1.83 11.06 -6.99
N GLY A 114 -1.61 11.84 -8.05
CA GLY A 114 -2.57 11.94 -9.14
C GLY A 114 -2.68 10.67 -9.97
N ALA A 115 -1.58 9.93 -10.19
CA ALA A 115 -1.62 8.63 -10.85
C ALA A 115 -2.45 7.62 -10.05
N THR A 116 -2.24 7.56 -8.74
CA THR A 116 -3.05 6.72 -7.84
C THR A 116 -4.53 7.13 -7.86
N ALA A 117 -4.82 8.44 -7.87
CA ALA A 117 -6.18 8.94 -7.98
C ALA A 117 -6.86 8.52 -9.29
N ARG A 118 -6.18 8.62 -10.44
CA ARG A 118 -6.70 8.21 -11.75
C ARG A 118 -7.03 6.71 -11.80
N VAL A 119 -6.11 5.87 -11.30
CA VAL A 119 -6.30 4.41 -11.27
C VAL A 119 -7.47 4.05 -10.36
N LEU A 120 -7.51 4.58 -9.14
CA LEU A 120 -8.60 4.29 -8.20
C LEU A 120 -9.95 4.82 -8.67
N THR A 121 -10.00 5.95 -9.37
CA THR A 121 -11.24 6.44 -10.01
C THR A 121 -11.79 5.39 -10.99
N SER A 122 -10.92 4.85 -11.85
CA SER A 122 -11.29 3.83 -12.83
C SER A 122 -11.73 2.51 -12.18
N LEU A 123 -11.05 2.10 -11.09
CA LEU A 123 -11.41 0.91 -10.34
C LEU A 123 -12.74 1.07 -9.60
N THR A 124 -12.96 2.23 -8.97
CA THR A 124 -14.22 2.56 -8.29
C THR A 124 -15.39 2.53 -9.26
N GLU A 125 -15.24 3.13 -10.45
CA GLU A 125 -16.27 3.05 -11.50
C GLU A 125 -16.56 1.61 -11.92
N MET A 126 -15.53 0.75 -12.01
CA MET A 126 -15.69 -0.65 -12.37
C MET A 126 -16.48 -1.43 -11.30
N VAL A 127 -16.12 -1.29 -10.02
CA VAL A 127 -16.75 -2.05 -8.91
C VAL A 127 -18.11 -1.50 -8.50
N SER A 128 -18.45 -0.28 -8.90
CA SER A 128 -19.74 0.39 -8.61
C SER A 128 -20.63 0.57 -9.86
N SER A 129 -20.27 -0.04 -11.00
CA SER A 129 -21.05 0.05 -12.25
C SER A 129 -22.40 -0.68 -12.14
N LYS A 130 -23.37 -0.37 -13.03
CA LYS A 130 -24.72 -0.96 -12.97
C LYS A 130 -24.67 -2.50 -12.94
N GLY A 131 -25.11 -3.08 -11.83
CA GLY A 131 -25.12 -4.53 -11.60
C GLY A 131 -23.95 -5.05 -10.75
N TYR A 132 -23.00 -4.19 -10.38
CA TYR A 132 -21.85 -4.51 -9.53
C TYR A 132 -21.79 -3.54 -8.34
N HIS A 133 -21.56 -4.08 -7.16
CA HIS A 133 -21.33 -3.33 -5.92
C HIS A 133 -20.32 -4.08 -5.06
N GLU A 134 -19.16 -4.34 -5.66
CA GLU A 134 -18.10 -5.14 -5.03
C GLU A 134 -17.26 -4.25 -4.11
N PRO A 135 -16.80 -4.76 -2.96
CA PRO A 135 -15.97 -4.01 -2.04
C PRO A 135 -14.58 -3.73 -2.64
N LEU A 136 -14.16 -2.47 -2.59
CA LEU A 136 -12.79 -2.05 -2.93
C LEU A 136 -12.17 -1.37 -1.71
N ARG A 137 -11.09 -1.93 -1.19
CA ARG A 137 -10.30 -1.34 -0.11
C ARG A 137 -8.88 -1.08 -0.59
N PHE A 138 -8.39 0.13 -0.39
CA PHE A 138 -7.03 0.53 -0.78
C PHE A 138 -6.34 1.24 0.38
N THR A 139 -5.48 0.50 1.07
CA THR A 139 -4.58 1.04 2.09
C THR A 139 -3.16 0.62 1.74
N ALA A 140 -2.39 1.55 1.19
CA ALA A 140 -1.08 1.28 0.60
C ALA A 140 -0.11 2.44 0.85
N ALA A 141 1.19 2.16 0.75
CA ALA A 141 2.24 3.15 0.70
C ALA A 141 3.11 2.97 -0.55
N LEU A 142 3.57 4.09 -1.10
CA LEU A 142 4.53 4.16 -2.20
C LEU A 142 5.74 4.98 -1.74
N ALA A 143 6.93 4.52 -2.07
CA ALA A 143 8.17 5.22 -1.78
C ALA A 143 9.07 5.21 -3.02
N ASN A 144 9.88 6.27 -3.18
CA ASN A 144 10.84 6.41 -4.28
C ASN A 144 12.29 6.56 -3.78
N GLY A 145 12.52 6.29 -2.49
CA GLY A 145 13.81 6.45 -1.80
C GLY A 145 14.02 7.83 -1.18
N ARG A 146 13.21 8.84 -1.54
CA ARG A 146 13.27 10.20 -0.97
C ARG A 146 11.96 10.62 -0.34
N ASP A 147 10.87 10.37 -1.03
CA ASP A 147 9.50 10.72 -0.66
C ASP A 147 8.71 9.48 -0.27
N LEU A 148 7.75 9.67 0.63
CA LEU A 148 6.83 8.63 1.08
C LEU A 148 5.39 9.12 0.93
N TYR A 149 4.58 8.31 0.27
CA TYR A 149 3.15 8.54 0.06
C TYR A 149 2.37 7.39 0.67
N ALA A 150 1.24 7.67 1.31
CA ALA A 150 0.33 6.64 1.77
C ALA A 150 -1.12 7.03 1.53
N PHE A 151 -1.97 6.05 1.28
CA PHE A 151 -3.35 6.27 0.85
C PHE A 151 -4.28 5.46 1.75
N ARG A 152 -5.40 6.06 2.15
CA ARG A 152 -6.49 5.35 2.82
C ARG A 152 -7.79 5.61 2.09
N TYR A 153 -8.24 4.63 1.32
CA TYR A 153 -9.43 4.73 0.48
C TYR A 153 -10.27 3.45 0.52
N ALA A 154 -11.58 3.59 0.36
CA ALA A 154 -12.47 2.48 0.08
C ALA A 154 -13.74 2.94 -0.66
N ALA A 155 -14.23 2.09 -1.54
CA ALA A 155 -15.53 2.17 -2.19
C ALA A 155 -16.36 0.93 -1.85
N ASN A 156 -17.67 1.11 -1.68
CA ASN A 156 -18.63 0.04 -1.37
C ASN A 156 -18.33 -0.74 -0.06
N ASP A 157 -17.43 -0.21 0.78
CA ASP A 157 -16.95 -0.86 2.00
C ASP A 157 -16.27 0.15 2.94
N GLU A 158 -15.87 -0.32 4.11
CA GLU A 158 -15.06 0.44 5.07
C GLU A 158 -13.57 0.38 4.78
N ALA A 159 -12.93 1.55 4.92
CA ALA A 159 -11.49 1.67 4.69
C ALA A 159 -10.71 1.06 5.85
N ASN A 160 -9.85 0.11 5.50
CA ASN A 160 -8.78 -0.43 6.31
C ASN A 160 -8.04 0.68 7.09
N SER A 161 -7.66 0.38 8.34
CA SER A 161 -6.97 1.30 9.25
C SER A 161 -5.62 1.77 8.69
N LEU A 162 -5.24 2.99 9.04
CA LEU A 162 -3.94 3.56 8.72
C LEU A 162 -3.59 4.62 9.76
N TYR A 163 -2.37 4.56 10.28
CA TYR A 163 -1.86 5.47 11.30
C TYR A 163 -0.51 6.01 10.89
N TYR A 164 -0.17 7.18 11.40
CA TYR A 164 1.15 7.76 11.21
C TYR A 164 1.68 8.42 12.48
N ARG A 165 3.00 8.52 12.55
CA ARG A 165 3.73 9.31 13.53
C ARG A 165 4.83 10.08 12.80
N ALA A 166 4.97 11.37 13.11
CA ALA A 166 6.00 12.22 12.53
C ALA A 166 6.74 12.95 13.64
N SER A 167 8.08 12.99 13.56
CA SER A 167 8.96 13.70 14.48
C SER A 167 10.18 14.23 13.74
N GLY A 168 10.24 15.55 13.56
CA GLY A 168 11.22 16.15 12.64
C GLY A 168 11.01 15.62 11.22
N ASP A 169 12.08 15.15 10.59
CA ASP A 169 12.04 14.55 9.25
C ASP A 169 11.63 13.06 9.26
N ASN A 170 11.56 12.44 10.44
CA ASN A 170 11.18 11.04 10.57
C ASN A 170 9.66 10.88 10.47
N VAL A 171 9.23 10.06 9.53
CA VAL A 171 7.83 9.69 9.29
C VAL A 171 7.71 8.18 9.30
N VAL A 172 6.85 7.66 10.18
CA VAL A 172 6.48 6.24 10.26
C VAL A 172 4.99 6.13 9.95
N ILE A 173 4.63 5.26 9.02
CA ILE A 173 3.24 4.98 8.63
C ILE A 173 3.00 3.48 8.79
N VAL A 174 1.92 3.11 9.47
CA VAL A 174 1.61 1.72 9.81
C VAL A 174 0.13 1.43 9.60
N SER A 175 -0.18 0.19 9.22
CA SER A 175 -1.57 -0.30 9.22
C SER A 175 -2.16 -0.40 10.63
N GLU A 176 -1.31 -0.62 11.64
CA GLU A 176 -1.69 -0.84 13.04
C GLU A 176 -0.55 -0.36 13.97
N PRO A 177 -0.85 0.41 15.05
CA PRO A 177 0.17 0.94 15.95
C PRO A 177 1.07 -0.14 16.54
N LEU A 178 2.39 0.12 16.61
CA LEU A 178 3.38 -0.87 17.04
C LEU A 178 3.57 -0.97 18.56
N ASP A 179 2.94 -0.06 19.32
CA ASP A 179 3.15 0.09 20.75
C ASP A 179 1.85 0.49 21.48
N ALA A 180 1.82 0.25 22.79
CA ALA A 180 0.66 0.57 23.62
C ALA A 180 0.41 2.08 23.79
N ASN A 181 1.35 2.93 23.36
CA ASN A 181 1.23 4.38 23.48
C ASN A 181 0.51 4.95 22.25
N HIS A 182 -0.74 4.51 22.06
CA HIS A 182 -1.64 4.95 20.99
C HIS A 182 -1.76 6.48 20.88
N ALA A 183 -1.51 7.23 21.96
CA ALA A 183 -1.59 8.68 21.98
C ALA A 183 -0.65 9.39 20.99
N HIS A 184 0.45 8.72 20.56
CA HIS A 184 1.38 9.28 19.58
C HIS A 184 1.10 8.84 18.14
N TRP A 185 0.14 7.94 17.93
CA TRP A 185 -0.29 7.48 16.62
C TRP A 185 -1.53 8.25 16.17
N LYS A 186 -1.39 9.00 15.08
CA LYS A 186 -2.49 9.78 14.51
C LYS A 186 -3.20 8.94 13.45
N PRO A 187 -4.52 8.71 13.54
CA PRO A 187 -5.25 8.00 12.51
C PRO A 187 -5.32 8.86 11.23
N VAL A 188 -5.18 8.22 10.07
CA VAL A 188 -5.40 8.85 8.78
C VAL A 188 -6.90 8.81 8.48
N PRO A 189 -7.58 9.94 8.20
CA PRO A 189 -8.99 9.92 7.84
C PRO A 189 -9.24 9.11 6.55
N ARG A 190 -10.45 8.57 6.38
CA ARG A 190 -10.85 7.93 5.13
C ARG A 190 -10.82 8.95 3.99
N GLY A 191 -10.44 8.51 2.79
CA GLY A 191 -10.36 9.38 1.61
C GLY A 191 -9.26 10.44 1.76
N HIS A 192 -8.15 10.10 2.41
CA HIS A 192 -7.00 10.99 2.52
C HIS A 192 -5.71 10.29 2.08
N ALA A 193 -4.79 11.09 1.57
CA ALA A 193 -3.42 10.71 1.30
C ALA A 193 -2.48 11.42 2.27
N ILE A 194 -1.44 10.71 2.72
CA ILE A 194 -0.25 11.31 3.35
C ILE A 194 0.74 11.61 2.23
N VAL A 195 1.30 12.81 2.27
CA VAL A 195 2.40 13.25 1.40
C VAL A 195 3.56 13.69 2.30
N ALA A 196 4.64 12.91 2.31
CA ALA A 196 5.86 13.21 3.07
C ALA A 196 7.05 13.34 2.10
N ARG A 197 7.29 14.56 1.63
CA ARG A 197 8.42 14.88 0.75
C ARG A 197 9.67 15.25 1.52
N GLU A 198 10.82 15.07 0.90
CA GLU A 198 12.09 15.49 1.49
C GLU A 198 12.17 17.00 1.73
N GLY A 199 12.54 17.37 2.97
CA GLY A 199 12.63 18.77 3.40
C GLY A 199 11.27 19.46 3.64
N GLU A 200 10.15 18.76 3.45
CA GLU A 200 8.80 19.30 3.64
C GLU A 200 8.15 18.74 4.90
N ARG A 201 7.25 19.53 5.51
CA ARG A 201 6.38 19.00 6.57
C ARG A 201 5.37 18.03 5.95
N LEU A 202 5.14 16.92 6.64
CA LEU A 202 4.10 15.97 6.28
C LEU A 202 2.74 16.67 6.08
N ALA A 203 2.12 16.42 4.93
CA ALA A 203 0.80 16.90 4.59
C ALA A 203 -0.22 15.75 4.57
N LEU A 204 -1.44 16.06 5.01
CA LEU A 204 -2.63 15.22 4.83
C LEU A 204 -3.52 15.90 3.81
N GLU A 205 -3.74 15.25 2.67
CA GLU A 205 -4.48 15.80 1.56
C GLU A 205 -5.79 15.01 1.35
N PRO A 206 -6.94 15.67 1.16
CA PRO A 206 -8.16 14.99 0.71
C PRO A 206 -7.91 14.27 -0.62
N PHE A 207 -8.37 13.03 -0.71
CA PHE A 207 -8.09 12.12 -1.80
C PHE A 207 -9.38 11.50 -2.32
N LEU A 208 -9.72 11.78 -3.58
CA LEU A 208 -10.95 11.31 -4.27
C LEU A 208 -12.28 11.69 -3.58
N ALA A 209 -12.29 12.77 -2.80
CA ALA A 209 -13.43 13.21 -1.99
C ALA A 209 -14.75 13.48 -2.76
N LYS A 210 -14.69 13.67 -4.10
CA LYS A 210 -15.88 14.02 -4.90
C LYS A 210 -16.77 12.85 -5.30
N GLN A 211 -16.31 11.59 -5.20
CA GLN A 211 -17.11 10.42 -5.59
C GLN A 211 -17.93 9.79 -4.44
N GLN A 212 -17.74 10.25 -3.19
CA GLN A 212 -18.46 9.70 -2.03
C GLN A 212 -19.91 10.20 -1.89
N VAL A 213 -20.24 11.38 -2.44
CA VAL A 213 -21.58 12.00 -2.24
C VAL A 213 -22.65 11.39 -3.17
N ALA A 214 -22.27 10.58 -4.14
CA ALA A 214 -23.21 10.00 -5.12
C ALA A 214 -23.76 8.61 -4.72
N ALA A 215 -23.41 8.09 -3.54
CA ALA A 215 -23.76 6.75 -3.09
C ALA A 215 -24.48 6.69 -1.72
N GLU A 216 -24.88 7.83 -1.15
CA GLU A 216 -25.86 7.92 -0.05
C GLU A 216 -27.25 8.24 -0.59
#